data_AF-A0A7Y4M2T9-F1
#
_entry.id   AF-A0A7Y4M2T9-F1
#
_cell.length_a   1.000
_cell.length_b   1.000
_cell.length_c   1.000
_cell.angle_alpha   90.00
_cell.angle_beta   90.00
_cell.angle_gamma   90.00
#
_symmetry.space_group_name_H-M   'P 1'
#
loop_
_entity.id
_entity.type
_entity.pdbx_description
1 polymer ?
#
loop_
_entity_poly.entity_id
_entity_poly.type
_entity_poly.pdbx_seq_one_letter_code
_entity_poly.pdbx_strand_id
1 'polypeptide(L)' 'MPANRNVLYLVIGVLIVAVGVLSYNLYKAKQEPDGLQINVGPGGLKIQSK' A
#
# COMPACT_ATOMS: atom_id res chain seq x y z
N MET A 1 0.83 -30.77 24.90
CA MET A 1 0.55 -29.41 25.44
C MET A 1 -0.23 -28.62 24.40
N PRO A 2 -1.57 -28.53 24.49
CA PRO A 2 -2.46 -27.96 23.47
C PRO A 2 -2.41 -26.41 23.36
N ALA A 3 -1.81 -25.72 24.33
CA ALA A 3 -1.73 -24.25 24.35
C ALA A 3 -0.92 -23.66 23.18
N ASN A 4 0.05 -24.40 22.63
CA ASN A 4 0.91 -23.93 21.53
C ASN A 4 0.17 -23.72 20.21
N ARG A 5 -0.87 -24.50 19.93
CA ARG A 5 -1.69 -24.39 18.72
C ARG A 5 -2.53 -23.12 18.75
N ASN A 6 -3.13 -22.79 19.89
CA ASN A 6 -3.90 -21.55 20.04
C ASN A 6 -3.01 -20.31 19.86
N VAL A 7 -1.81 -20.32 20.44
CA VAL A 7 -0.83 -19.24 20.24
C VAL A 7 -0.43 -19.13 18.76
N LEU A 8 -0.18 -20.25 18.09
CA LEU A 8 0.14 -20.25 16.66
C LEU A 8 -0.98 -19.64 15.81
N TYR A 9 -2.24 -19.99 16.07
CA TYR A 9 -3.38 -19.40 15.37
C TYR A 9 -3.55 -17.91 15.66
N LEU A 10 -3.25 -17.46 16.89
CA LEU A 10 -3.27 -16.05 17.25
C LEU A 10 -2.20 -15.27 16.48
N VAL A 11 -0.97 -15.81 16.41
CA VAL A 11 0.12 -15.23 15.61
C VAL A 11 -0.26 -15.15 14.14
N ILE A 12 -0.83 -16.23 13.56
CA ILE A 12 -1.29 -16.23 12.17
C ILE A 12 -2.36 -15.16 11.94
N GLY A 13 -3.34 -15.04 12.84
CA GLY A 13 -4.38 -14.02 12.75
C GLY A 13 -3.81 -12.61 12.73
N VAL A 14 -2.86 -12.31 13.63
CA VAL A 14 -2.17 -11.02 13.68
C VAL A 14 -1.39 -10.75 12.39
N LEU A 15 -0.69 -11.77 11.86
CA LEU A 15 0.08 -11.64 10.63
C LEU A 15 -0.82 -11.33 9.42
N ILE A 16 -1.98 -11.99 9.31
CA ILE A 16 -2.93 -11.73 8.22
C ILE A 16 -3.44 -10.29 8.28
N VAL A 17 -3.80 -9.80 9.47
CA VAL A 17 -4.26 -8.41 9.66
C VAL A 17 -3.14 -7.42 9.31
N ALA A 18 -1.91 -7.66 9.75
CA ALA A 18 -0.77 -6.81 9.46
C ALA A 18 -0.50 -6.71 7.95
N VAL A 19 -0.51 -7.86 7.24
CA VAL A 19 -0.37 -7.89 5.78
C VAL A 19 -1.53 -7.14 5.10
N GLY A 20 -2.77 -7.35 5.53
CA GLY A 20 -3.93 -6.65 4.95
C GLY A 20 -3.84 -5.13 5.05
N VAL A 21 -3.43 -4.61 6.22
CA VAL A 21 -3.24 -3.16 6.43
C VAL A 21 -2.10 -2.62 5.58
N LEU A 22 -0.95 -3.32 5.56
CA LEU A 22 0.21 -2.91 4.76
C LEU A 22 -0.11 -2.93 3.27
N SER A 23 -0.77 -3.97 2.77
CA SER A 23 -1.22 -4.08 1.38
C SER A 23 -2.20 -2.97 1.03
N TYR A 24 -3.16 -2.64 1.91
CA TYR A 24 -4.10 -1.54 1.68
C TYR A 24 -3.39 -0.19 1.62
N ASN A 25 -2.48 0.07 2.56
CA ASN A 25 -1.70 1.29 2.59
C ASN A 25 -0.82 1.41 1.33
N LEU A 26 -0.16 0.34 0.92
CA LEU A 26 0.70 0.32 -0.25
C LEU A 26 -0.11 0.43 -1.56
N TYR A 27 -1.31 -0.14 -1.60
CA TYR A 27 -2.25 0.04 -2.72
C TYR A 27 -2.77 1.48 -2.81
N LYS A 28 -3.03 2.14 -1.67
CA LYS A 28 -3.38 3.56 -1.61
C LYS A 28 -2.21 4.45 -2.02
N ALA A 29 -1.01 4.20 -1.50
CA ALA A 29 0.19 4.94 -1.84
C ALA A 29 0.58 4.81 -3.32
N LYS A 30 0.31 3.66 -3.96
CA LYS A 30 0.47 3.49 -5.41
C LYS A 30 -0.66 4.11 -6.23
N GLN A 31 -1.84 4.26 -5.64
CA GLN A 31 -3.00 4.88 -6.28
C GLN A 31 -3.05 6.38 -6.13
N GLU A 32 -2.42 6.95 -5.10
CA GLU A 32 -1.97 8.34 -5.14
C GLU A 32 -1.01 8.39 -6.32
N PRO A 33 -1.45 8.92 -7.47
CA PRO A 33 -0.50 9.20 -8.52
C PRO A 33 0.41 10.21 -7.87
N ASP A 34 1.71 9.91 -7.82
CA ASP A 34 2.74 10.94 -7.66
C ASP A 34 2.36 12.00 -8.69
N GLY A 35 1.71 13.07 -8.22
CA GLY A 35 0.72 13.78 -9.00
C GLY A 35 1.38 14.16 -10.31
N LEU A 36 0.86 13.68 -11.43
CA LEU A 36 1.30 14.16 -12.74
C LEU A 36 1.19 15.67 -12.64
N GLN A 37 2.33 16.35 -12.46
CA GLN A 37 2.38 17.79 -12.37
C GLN A 37 2.17 18.25 -13.80
N ILE A 38 0.89 18.30 -14.20
CA ILE A 38 0.47 18.84 -15.47
C ILE A 38 0.70 20.35 -15.36
N ASN A 39 1.95 20.77 -15.51
CA ASN A 39 2.31 22.16 -15.70
C ASN A 39 1.86 22.53 -17.10
N VAL A 40 0.62 22.99 -17.20
CA VAL A 40 0.05 23.62 -18.41
C VAL A 40 0.67 25.00 -18.57
N GLY A 41 1.89 25.02 -19.14
CA GLY A 41 2.50 26.26 -19.63
C GLY A 41 1.93 26.65 -21.01
N PRO A 42 2.14 27.89 -21.47
CA PRO A 42 1.65 28.39 -22.75
C PRO A 42 2.15 27.64 -24.01
N GLY A 43 2.98 26.60 -23.85
CA GLY A 43 3.51 25.72 -24.89
C GLY A 43 3.01 24.27 -24.88
N GLY A 44 1.96 23.92 -24.12
CA GLY A 44 1.32 22.61 -24.16
C GLY A 44 1.79 21.58 -23.11
N LEU A 45 1.14 20.42 -23.10
CA LEU A 45 1.26 19.35 -22.10
C LEU A 45 2.65 18.67 -22.17
N LYS A 46 3.48 18.80 -21.12
CA LYS A 46 4.72 18.02 -20.96
C LYS A 46 4.51 16.99 -19.85
N ILE A 47 4.39 15.71 -20.24
CA ILE A 47 4.38 14.60 -19.30
C ILE A 47 5.84 14.28 -18.98
N GLN A 48 6.28 14.60 -17.77
CA GLN A 48 7.61 14.23 -17.28
C GLN A 48 7.42 13.14 -16.22
N SER A 49 7.70 11.88 -16.61
CA SER A 49 7.85 10.78 -15.65
C SER A 49 9.24 10.83 -15.03
N LYS A 50 9.33 10.66 -13.72
CA LYS A 50 10.57 10.48 -12.97
C LYS A 50 11.15 9.08 -13.16
#